data_AF-A0A1Y6BUR8-F1
#
_entry.id   AF-A0A1Y6BUR8-F1
#
_cell.length_a   1.000
_cell.length_b   1.000
_cell.length_c   1.000
_cell.angle_alpha   90.00
_cell.angle_beta   90.00
_cell.angle_gamma   90.00
#
_symmetry.space_group_name_H-M   'P 1'
#
loop_
_entity.id
_entity.type
_entity.pdbx_description
1 polymer ?
#
loop_
_entity_poly.entity_id
_entity_poly.type
_entity_poly.pdbx_seq_one_letter_code
_entity_poly.pdbx_strand_id
1 'polypeptide(L)'
;MGLIIKHIFRFSIAALTALSFQSCDTDILTTDDEDSAEEDTTVDEHIGETSETPPEGEVEAQRRPRNQSATGTRAGAGGTATSETEVVECYGDDTDIADDVPAWIQSNFACVTAYLSTVDGVEYVVFETDNLPNHKSPYWGSDSDYYEDIGEGQTLQNFTFEAQELTLKVPTTPVALSSPQEGFAGMVGVALNGIAFYGGESSTGSLDDELLTLDLGQGHSAGGSKQYHYHAEPTKFTDYSKSLLGVMIDGYPIYGPLEEDGSEPGTGSYPALEANSYGHTHATSDFPDGIFHYHMTAWDTSSDLATGVALVPLYYHGEASRSQKTN
;
A
#
# COMPACT_ATOMS: atom_id res chain seq x y z
N MET A 1 -40.52 -23.03 -57.90
CA MET A 1 -39.18 -22.54 -58.31
C MET A 1 -39.33 -21.08 -58.67
N GLY A 2 -38.97 -20.07 -57.89
CA GLY A 2 -38.00 -19.96 -56.81
C GLY A 2 -37.35 -18.58 -57.01
N LEU A 3 -38.06 -17.52 -56.60
CA LEU A 3 -37.65 -16.13 -56.75
C LEU A 3 -37.16 -15.66 -55.37
N ILE A 4 -35.85 -15.49 -55.19
CA ILE A 4 -35.26 -14.91 -53.97
C ILE A 4 -34.34 -13.76 -54.37
N ILE A 5 -34.73 -12.60 -53.87
CA ILE A 5 -34.15 -11.27 -54.02
C ILE A 5 -32.87 -11.21 -53.16
N LYS A 6 -31.73 -10.93 -53.80
CA LYS A 6 -30.45 -10.62 -53.13
C LYS A 6 -30.60 -9.33 -52.32
N HIS A 7 -30.52 -9.45 -50.99
CA HIS A 7 -30.36 -8.31 -50.10
C HIS A 7 -28.92 -7.80 -50.11
N ILE A 8 -28.83 -6.48 -50.21
CA ILE A 8 -27.65 -5.63 -50.18
C ILE A 8 -27.29 -5.41 -48.71
N PHE A 9 -26.05 -5.70 -48.31
CA PHE A 9 -25.46 -5.12 -47.10
C PHE A 9 -24.24 -4.30 -47.53
N ARG A 10 -24.38 -2.97 -47.41
CA ARG A 10 -23.31 -1.99 -47.54
C ARG A 10 -22.64 -1.84 -46.17
N PHE A 11 -21.36 -2.15 -46.06
CA PHE A 11 -20.51 -1.65 -44.98
C PHE A 11 -20.17 -0.18 -45.27
N SER A 12 -20.60 0.73 -44.40
CA SER A 12 -20.10 2.11 -44.38
C SER A 12 -18.96 2.17 -43.37
N ILE A 13 -17.77 2.54 -43.86
CA ILE A 13 -16.60 2.93 -43.08
C ILE A 13 -16.86 4.36 -42.63
N ALA A 14 -17.05 4.59 -41.32
CA ALA A 14 -17.10 5.93 -40.75
C ALA A 14 -15.67 6.38 -40.42
N ALA A 15 -15.36 7.59 -40.91
CA ALA A 15 -14.06 8.23 -40.82
C ALA A 15 -13.72 8.66 -39.38
N LEU A 16 -12.48 8.40 -38.99
CA LEU A 16 -11.84 8.90 -37.78
C LEU A 16 -11.37 10.33 -38.05
N THR A 17 -12.01 11.32 -37.43
CA THR A 17 -11.60 12.72 -37.54
C THR A 17 -10.65 13.02 -36.39
N ALA A 18 -9.37 13.24 -36.72
CA ALA A 18 -8.35 13.69 -35.77
C ALA A 18 -8.65 15.13 -35.33
N LEU A 19 -8.78 15.35 -34.02
CA LEU A 19 -8.75 16.68 -33.43
C LEU A 19 -7.29 17.08 -33.22
N SER A 20 -6.87 18.11 -33.93
CA SER A 20 -5.57 18.77 -33.76
C SER A 20 -5.57 19.62 -32.48
N PHE A 21 -4.66 19.34 -31.55
CA PHE A 21 -4.35 20.25 -30.46
C PHE A 21 -3.50 21.41 -31.00
N GLN A 22 -3.96 22.61 -30.68
CA GLN A 22 -3.37 23.89 -31.06
C GLN A 22 -2.42 24.31 -29.94
N SER A 23 -1.11 24.35 -30.23
CA SER A 23 -0.09 24.91 -29.36
C SER A 23 -0.28 26.43 -29.27
N CYS A 24 -0.33 26.96 -28.05
CA CYS A 24 -0.18 28.40 -27.83
C CYS A 24 1.30 28.77 -27.98
N ASP A 25 1.61 29.50 -29.04
CA ASP A 25 2.79 30.34 -29.15
C ASP A 25 2.73 31.45 -28.09
N THR A 26 3.84 31.64 -27.38
CA THR A 26 4.23 32.97 -26.88
C THR A 26 5.72 33.14 -27.13
N ASP A 27 6.04 33.74 -28.27
CA ASP A 27 7.29 34.47 -28.49
C ASP A 27 7.24 35.77 -27.68
N ILE A 28 8.21 36.00 -26.79
CA ILE A 28 8.71 37.33 -26.46
C ILE A 28 10.24 37.25 -26.23
N LEU A 29 10.94 37.72 -27.26
CA LEU A 29 12.14 38.56 -27.28
C LEU A 29 13.33 38.20 -26.37
N THR A 30 14.34 37.70 -27.06
CA THR A 30 15.79 37.80 -26.87
C THR A 30 16.28 39.10 -26.21
N THR A 31 17.19 38.96 -25.24
CA THR A 31 18.44 39.72 -25.20
C THR A 31 19.56 38.82 -24.67
N ASP A 32 20.58 38.62 -25.50
CA ASP A 32 21.89 38.12 -25.12
C ASP A 32 22.53 39.05 -24.09
N ASP A 33 23.22 38.48 -23.10
CA ASP A 33 24.48 39.02 -22.57
C ASP A 33 25.21 37.90 -21.82
N GLU A 34 26.36 37.52 -22.38
CA GLU A 34 27.38 36.73 -21.69
C GLU A 34 28.14 37.63 -20.73
N ASP A 35 28.40 37.20 -19.49
CA ASP A 35 29.76 37.28 -18.94
C ASP A 35 29.96 36.42 -17.68
N SER A 36 31.17 35.88 -17.64
CA SER A 36 31.99 35.23 -16.61
C SER A 36 31.52 35.16 -15.14
N ALA A 37 31.71 33.94 -14.61
CA ALA A 37 31.92 33.68 -13.19
C ALA A 37 33.34 34.13 -12.77
N GLU A 38 33.42 34.89 -11.69
CA GLU A 38 34.64 35.12 -10.90
C GLU A 38 34.26 35.08 -9.40
N GLU A 39 35.25 34.68 -8.62
CA GLU A 39 35.24 34.19 -7.24
C GLU A 39 35.25 35.33 -6.19
N ASP A 40 34.93 34.96 -4.95
CA ASP A 40 35.47 35.53 -3.69
C ASP A 40 35.00 36.94 -3.24
N THR A 41 34.25 37.00 -2.13
CA THR A 41 34.76 37.48 -0.83
C THR A 41 33.65 37.65 0.22
N THR A 42 34.02 37.25 1.43
CA THR A 42 33.34 37.37 2.72
C THR A 42 32.88 38.80 3.06
N VAL A 43 31.65 38.97 3.58
CA VAL A 43 31.38 40.01 4.58
C VAL A 43 30.33 39.52 5.60
N ASP A 44 30.78 39.52 6.84
CA ASP A 44 30.06 39.40 8.10
C ASP A 44 29.26 40.68 8.35
N GLU A 45 27.95 40.60 8.59
CA GLU A 45 27.24 41.65 9.32
C GLU A 45 26.05 41.08 10.13
N HIS A 46 26.10 41.43 11.40
CA HIS A 46 25.24 41.04 12.51
C HIS A 46 24.26 42.17 12.80
N ILE A 47 22.94 41.95 12.71
CA ILE A 47 21.92 42.80 13.37
C ILE A 47 20.76 41.92 13.85
N GLY A 48 20.29 42.19 15.08
CA GLY A 48 19.42 41.35 15.88
C GLY A 48 17.91 41.61 15.76
N GLU A 49 17.19 40.72 16.47
CA GLU A 49 15.83 40.81 17.04
C GLU A 49 14.64 41.13 16.13
N THR A 50 13.65 40.22 16.09
CA THR A 50 12.52 40.24 17.04
C THR A 50 11.73 38.93 17.01
N SER A 51 11.33 38.51 18.21
CA SER A 51 10.50 37.38 18.57
C SER A 51 9.01 37.60 18.31
N GLU A 52 8.32 36.67 17.66
CA GLU A 52 6.87 36.46 17.83
C GLU A 52 6.55 34.95 17.74
N THR A 53 6.16 34.37 18.88
CA THR A 53 5.61 33.01 19.03
C THR A 53 4.10 33.00 18.78
N PRO A 54 3.53 32.04 18.03
CA PRO A 54 2.11 31.67 18.12
C PRO A 54 1.88 30.50 19.10
N PRO A 55 0.63 30.29 19.56
CA PRO A 55 0.35 29.65 20.84
C PRO A 55 0.36 28.12 20.79
N GLU A 56 0.83 27.55 21.89
CA GLU A 56 0.82 26.12 22.22
C GLU A 56 -0.61 25.57 22.28
N GLY A 57 -0.78 24.42 21.63
CA GLY A 57 -2.01 23.63 21.65
C GLY A 57 -1.78 22.24 21.09
N GLU A 58 -0.69 21.58 21.48
CA GLU A 58 -0.47 20.16 21.20
C GLU A 58 -0.55 19.37 22.51
N VAL A 59 -1.47 18.41 22.54
CA VAL A 59 -1.53 17.41 23.60
C VAL A 59 -0.39 16.43 23.31
N GLU A 60 0.58 16.40 24.22
CA GLU A 60 1.80 15.60 24.19
C GLU A 60 1.46 14.10 23.98
N ALA A 61 1.70 13.58 22.77
CA ALA A 61 1.78 12.14 22.54
C ALA A 61 3.03 11.63 23.27
N GLN A 62 2.85 10.86 24.34
CA GLN A 62 3.97 10.23 25.05
C GLN A 62 4.65 9.20 24.16
N ARG A 63 5.68 9.64 23.43
CA ARG A 63 6.63 8.78 22.73
C ARG A 63 7.33 7.90 23.77
N ARG A 64 7.02 6.60 23.79
CA ARG A 64 7.79 5.62 24.57
C ARG A 64 9.13 5.35 23.87
N PRO A 65 10.24 5.19 24.60
CA PRO A 65 11.53 4.91 24.00
C PRO A 65 11.56 3.52 23.36
N ARG A 66 12.00 3.47 22.10
CA ARG A 66 12.16 2.27 21.26
C ARG A 66 13.16 1.29 21.90
N ASN A 67 12.77 0.03 22.06
CA ASN A 67 13.65 -1.02 22.56
C ASN A 67 14.31 -1.72 21.36
N GLN A 68 15.56 -1.37 21.07
CA GLN A 68 16.36 -2.17 20.13
C GLN A 68 16.73 -3.49 20.82
N SER A 69 16.33 -4.61 20.23
CA SER A 69 16.52 -5.95 20.82
C SER A 69 18.00 -6.29 21.00
N ALA A 70 18.39 -6.50 22.25
CA ALA A 70 19.62 -7.19 22.62
C ALA A 70 19.30 -8.67 22.84
N THR A 71 19.94 -9.53 22.06
CA THR A 71 19.88 -11.00 22.19
C THR A 71 20.32 -11.45 23.59
N GLY A 72 19.36 -11.87 24.41
CA GLY A 72 19.58 -12.32 25.78
C GLY A 72 18.79 -13.57 26.12
N THR A 73 19.42 -14.74 25.97
CA THR A 73 18.88 -16.03 26.42
C THR A 73 18.66 -16.02 27.95
N ARG A 74 17.45 -16.34 28.43
CA ARG A 74 17.24 -16.68 29.84
C ARG A 74 16.38 -17.93 30.00
N ALA A 75 17.01 -19.00 30.49
CA ALA A 75 16.35 -20.20 30.98
C ALA A 75 15.75 -19.97 32.39
N GLY A 76 14.57 -20.55 32.66
CA GLY A 76 14.04 -20.67 34.03
C GLY A 76 12.54 -20.91 34.21
N ALA A 77 12.11 -22.16 33.99
CA ALA A 77 11.04 -22.95 34.65
C ALA A 77 9.78 -22.29 35.29
N GLY A 78 8.61 -22.82 34.91
CA GLY A 78 7.39 -22.82 35.73
C GLY A 78 6.10 -22.77 34.92
N GLY A 79 5.45 -23.92 34.73
CA GLY A 79 4.32 -24.08 33.81
C GLY A 79 3.04 -23.34 34.18
N THR A 80 2.35 -22.87 33.15
CA THR A 80 0.88 -22.88 32.98
C THR A 80 0.69 -22.87 31.47
N ALA A 81 -0.13 -23.79 30.93
CA ALA A 81 -0.40 -23.87 29.50
C ALA A 81 -1.18 -22.61 29.07
N THR A 82 -0.45 -21.57 28.70
CA THR A 82 -0.96 -20.51 27.83
C THR A 82 -1.07 -21.12 26.44
N SER A 83 -2.22 -20.93 25.79
CA SER A 83 -2.35 -21.15 24.35
C SER A 83 -1.14 -20.51 23.69
N GLU A 84 -0.30 -21.31 23.03
CA GLU A 84 0.85 -20.79 22.29
C GLU A 84 0.26 -19.99 21.14
N THR A 85 0.16 -18.66 21.31
CA THR A 85 0.06 -17.75 20.16
C THR A 85 1.28 -18.07 19.31
N GLU A 86 1.05 -18.48 18.06
CA GLU A 86 2.11 -18.67 17.10
C GLU A 86 2.90 -17.36 17.02
N VAL A 87 4.14 -17.38 17.50
CA VAL A 87 4.97 -16.18 17.49
C VAL A 87 5.41 -15.97 16.05
N VAL A 88 4.84 -14.96 15.40
CA VAL A 88 5.30 -14.50 14.08
C VAL A 88 6.74 -14.00 14.25
N GLU A 89 7.67 -14.61 13.55
CA GLU A 89 9.08 -14.20 13.56
C GLU A 89 9.24 -12.93 12.72
N CYS A 90 9.67 -11.83 13.34
CA CYS A 90 9.99 -10.59 12.65
C CYS A 90 11.50 -10.51 12.40
N TYR A 91 11.89 -10.16 11.18
CA TYR A 91 13.30 -9.91 10.83
C TYR A 91 13.70 -8.45 11.08
N GLY A 92 12.71 -7.60 11.32
CA GLY A 92 12.81 -6.18 11.65
C GLY A 92 12.30 -5.86 13.05
N ASP A 93 11.43 -4.86 13.15
CA ASP A 93 10.79 -4.46 14.40
C ASP A 93 9.94 -5.59 15.00
N ASP A 94 10.07 -5.78 16.32
CA ASP A 94 9.18 -6.63 17.10
C ASP A 94 7.75 -6.06 17.11
N THR A 95 6.77 -6.91 17.42
CA THR A 95 5.38 -6.47 17.57
C THR A 95 5.16 -5.77 18.91
N ASP A 96 4.71 -4.51 18.89
CA ASP A 96 4.33 -3.73 20.09
C ASP A 96 2.99 -3.01 19.84
N ILE A 97 1.89 -3.68 20.18
CA ILE A 97 0.53 -3.14 19.97
C ILE A 97 -0.05 -2.76 21.33
N ALA A 98 -0.48 -1.51 21.47
CA ALA A 98 -1.09 -1.03 22.71
C ALA A 98 -2.43 -1.71 22.99
N ASP A 99 -2.70 -1.99 24.28
CA ASP A 99 -3.88 -2.75 24.74
C ASP A 99 -5.23 -2.10 24.36
N ASP A 100 -5.25 -0.81 24.04
CA ASP A 100 -6.43 -0.02 23.67
C ASP A 100 -6.70 0.03 22.16
N VAL A 101 -5.79 -0.48 21.32
CA VAL A 101 -5.99 -0.63 19.87
C VAL A 101 -7.13 -1.64 19.59
N PRO A 102 -7.95 -1.51 18.52
CA PRO A 102 -9.00 -2.47 18.22
C PRO A 102 -8.55 -3.94 18.21
N ALA A 103 -9.37 -4.83 18.79
CA ALA A 103 -9.00 -6.24 19.00
C ALA A 103 -8.66 -7.00 17.71
N TRP A 104 -9.30 -6.66 16.59
CA TRP A 104 -8.99 -7.28 15.29
C TRP A 104 -7.58 -6.90 14.79
N ILE A 105 -7.04 -5.74 15.18
CA ILE A 105 -5.65 -5.38 14.89
C ILE A 105 -4.71 -6.14 15.83
N GLN A 106 -5.00 -6.14 17.14
CA GLN A 106 -4.21 -6.88 18.13
C GLN A 106 -4.07 -8.38 17.78
N SER A 107 -5.11 -8.96 17.19
CA SER A 107 -5.18 -10.40 16.89
C SER A 107 -4.50 -10.78 15.57
N ASN A 108 -4.35 -9.84 14.63
CA ASN A 108 -3.94 -10.14 13.26
C ASN A 108 -2.61 -9.51 12.86
N PHE A 109 -2.21 -8.38 13.44
CA PHE A 109 -0.98 -7.69 13.05
C PHE A 109 0.26 -8.18 13.80
N ALA A 110 1.39 -8.18 13.10
CA ALA A 110 2.72 -8.46 13.59
C ALA A 110 3.76 -7.56 12.89
N CYS A 111 4.95 -7.46 13.49
CA CYS A 111 6.10 -6.68 12.99
C CYS A 111 5.80 -5.17 12.83
N VAL A 112 4.94 -4.67 13.72
CA VAL A 112 4.53 -3.27 13.79
C VAL A 112 4.50 -2.81 15.24
N THR A 113 4.73 -1.51 15.44
CA THR A 113 4.23 -0.80 16.62
C THR A 113 2.87 -0.19 16.28
N ALA A 114 1.85 -0.37 17.12
CA ALA A 114 0.54 0.23 16.89
C ALA A 114 -0.05 0.88 18.16
N TYR A 115 -0.58 2.09 18.03
CA TYR A 115 -1.18 2.85 19.13
C TYR A 115 -2.26 3.81 18.64
N LEU A 116 -3.12 4.29 19.56
CA LEU A 116 -4.16 5.26 19.23
C LEU A 116 -3.65 6.70 19.23
N SER A 117 -4.13 7.50 18.28
CA SER A 117 -3.89 8.95 18.22
C SER A 117 -5.14 9.68 17.77
N THR A 118 -5.48 10.79 18.42
CA THR A 118 -6.62 11.63 18.02
C THR A 118 -6.13 12.92 17.36
N VAL A 119 -6.61 13.22 16.15
CA VAL A 119 -6.33 14.46 15.42
C VAL A 119 -7.65 15.06 14.97
N ASP A 120 -7.89 16.33 15.28
CA ASP A 120 -9.12 17.06 14.93
C ASP A 120 -10.43 16.34 15.34
N GLY A 121 -10.38 15.61 16.46
CA GLY A 121 -11.52 14.83 16.98
C GLY A 121 -11.79 13.51 16.28
N VAL A 122 -10.94 13.10 15.33
CA VAL A 122 -10.95 11.78 14.70
C VAL A 122 -9.88 10.91 15.35
N GLU A 123 -10.26 9.71 15.76
CA GLU A 123 -9.33 8.73 16.32
C GLU A 123 -8.75 7.84 15.21
N TYR A 124 -7.45 7.64 15.28
CA TYR A 124 -6.68 6.84 14.34
C TYR A 124 -5.92 5.76 15.09
N VAL A 125 -5.76 4.60 14.45
CA VAL A 125 -4.65 3.71 14.74
C VAL A 125 -3.45 4.21 13.96
N VAL A 126 -2.36 4.46 14.66
CA VAL A 126 -1.07 4.76 14.06
C VAL A 126 -0.27 3.48 14.01
N PHE A 127 0.17 3.09 12.80
CA PHE A 127 1.11 1.99 12.59
C PHE A 127 2.50 2.58 12.32
N GLU A 128 3.49 2.15 13.08
CA GLU A 128 4.92 2.37 12.82
C GLU A 128 5.58 1.02 12.48
N THR A 129 6.45 1.00 11.48
CA THR A 129 7.13 -0.21 11.01
C THR A 129 8.42 0.17 10.28
N ASP A 130 9.41 -0.71 10.32
CA ASP A 130 10.63 -0.62 9.54
C ASP A 130 10.48 -1.18 8.11
N ASN A 131 9.28 -1.67 7.77
CA ASN A 131 8.89 -2.13 6.45
C ASN A 131 9.81 -3.22 5.89
N LEU A 132 10.27 -4.12 6.77
CA LEU A 132 11.02 -5.31 6.40
C LEU A 132 10.11 -6.54 6.32
N PRO A 133 10.20 -7.36 5.25
CA PRO A 133 9.34 -8.53 5.13
C PRO A 133 9.72 -9.57 6.18
N ASN A 134 8.74 -10.14 6.86
CA ASN A 134 8.94 -11.24 7.81
C ASN A 134 9.12 -12.63 7.13
N HIS A 135 9.55 -12.63 5.86
CA HIS A 135 9.76 -13.82 5.06
C HIS A 135 11.02 -13.69 4.20
N LYS A 136 11.49 -14.82 3.68
CA LYS A 136 12.63 -14.84 2.77
C LYS A 136 12.31 -14.10 1.47
N SER A 137 13.32 -13.47 0.89
CA SER A 137 13.20 -12.70 -0.35
C SER A 137 14.56 -12.59 -1.03
N PRO A 138 14.65 -12.55 -2.36
CA PRO A 138 15.91 -12.26 -3.05
C PRO A 138 16.44 -10.85 -2.73
N TYR A 139 15.54 -9.94 -2.32
CA TYR A 139 15.87 -8.54 -2.02
C TYR A 139 16.59 -8.34 -0.68
N TRP A 140 16.69 -9.38 0.16
CA TRP A 140 17.60 -9.41 1.31
C TRP A 140 19.09 -9.42 0.92
N GLY A 141 19.40 -9.76 -0.34
CA GLY A 141 20.76 -9.95 -0.85
C GLY A 141 21.31 -11.35 -0.58
N SER A 142 22.12 -11.86 -1.51
CA SER A 142 22.60 -13.26 -1.52
C SER A 142 23.44 -13.69 -0.32
N ASP A 143 23.97 -12.72 0.43
CA ASP A 143 24.79 -12.96 1.62
C ASP A 143 23.95 -13.06 2.90
N SER A 144 22.64 -12.81 2.84
CA SER A 144 21.72 -12.87 3.98
C SER A 144 21.16 -14.28 4.21
N ASP A 145 20.98 -14.67 5.47
CA ASP A 145 20.29 -15.92 5.84
C ASP A 145 18.80 -15.92 5.43
N TYR A 146 18.23 -14.72 5.20
CA TYR A 146 16.86 -14.50 4.74
C TYR A 146 16.74 -14.47 3.21
N TYR A 147 17.82 -14.77 2.48
CA TYR A 147 17.78 -14.89 1.03
C TYR A 147 16.99 -16.12 0.56
N GLU A 148 16.21 -15.94 -0.51
CA GLU A 148 15.74 -17.00 -1.40
C GLU A 148 15.87 -16.52 -2.86
N ASP A 149 15.98 -17.45 -3.81
CA ASP A 149 16.09 -17.09 -5.23
C ASP A 149 14.79 -16.45 -5.75
N ILE A 150 14.92 -15.55 -6.73
CA ILE A 150 13.78 -15.01 -7.48
C ILE A 150 13.03 -16.16 -8.19
N GLY A 151 11.71 -16.05 -8.31
CA GLY A 151 10.89 -17.07 -8.96
C GLY A 151 11.22 -17.29 -10.44
N GLU A 152 10.91 -18.48 -10.97
CA GLU A 152 11.08 -18.76 -12.41
C GLU A 152 10.22 -17.80 -13.24
N GLY A 153 10.81 -17.20 -14.28
CA GLY A 153 10.14 -16.23 -15.15
C GLY A 153 10.11 -14.81 -14.62
N GLN A 154 10.56 -14.58 -13.38
CA GLN A 154 10.72 -13.26 -12.78
C GLN A 154 12.14 -12.72 -12.96
N THR A 155 12.28 -11.40 -12.89
CA THR A 155 13.53 -10.65 -13.05
C THR A 155 13.91 -9.99 -11.75
N LEU A 156 15.00 -10.42 -11.14
CA LEU A 156 15.54 -9.76 -9.95
C LEU A 156 16.10 -8.38 -10.34
N GLN A 157 15.56 -7.32 -9.76
CA GLN A 157 16.20 -6.02 -9.83
C GLN A 157 17.43 -5.96 -8.92
N ASN A 158 18.48 -5.27 -9.35
CA ASN A 158 19.72 -5.15 -8.56
C ASN A 158 19.62 -4.07 -7.47
N PHE A 159 18.56 -4.13 -6.66
CA PHE A 159 18.32 -3.25 -5.52
C PHE A 159 17.96 -4.08 -4.30
N THR A 160 18.91 -4.28 -3.38
CA THR A 160 18.55 -4.74 -2.03
C THR A 160 17.73 -3.67 -1.33
N PHE A 161 16.66 -4.05 -0.64
CA PHE A 161 15.88 -3.08 0.13
C PHE A 161 16.69 -2.59 1.33
N GLU A 162 16.25 -1.47 1.90
CA GLU A 162 16.72 -0.95 3.18
C GLU A 162 15.51 -0.78 4.11
N ALA A 163 15.75 -0.89 5.42
CA ALA A 163 14.74 -0.60 6.42
C ALA A 163 14.24 0.85 6.27
N GLN A 164 12.93 1.04 6.33
CA GLN A 164 12.28 2.33 6.22
C GLN A 164 11.29 2.56 7.34
N GLU A 165 11.45 3.68 8.03
CA GLU A 165 10.54 4.11 9.10
C GLU A 165 9.25 4.65 8.48
N LEU A 166 8.24 3.79 8.35
CA LEU A 166 6.93 4.18 7.85
C LEU A 166 5.99 4.50 9.01
N THR A 167 5.15 5.52 8.81
CA THR A 167 4.06 5.85 9.73
C THR A 167 2.76 5.98 8.97
N LEU A 168 1.81 5.10 9.24
CA LEU A 168 0.48 5.14 8.65
C LEU A 168 -0.57 5.51 9.70
N LYS A 169 -1.57 6.31 9.30
CA LYS A 169 -2.68 6.70 10.19
C LYS A 169 -4.00 6.24 9.61
N VAL A 170 -4.60 5.25 10.24
CA VAL A 170 -5.81 4.59 9.76
C VAL A 170 -6.98 4.97 10.68
N PRO A 171 -8.08 5.56 10.20
CA PRO A 171 -9.18 5.95 11.06
C PRO A 171 -9.81 4.72 11.73
N THR A 172 -10.10 4.79 13.04
CA THR A 172 -10.74 3.66 13.76
C THR A 172 -12.19 3.45 13.34
N THR A 173 -12.82 4.50 12.81
CA THR A 173 -14.18 4.47 12.26
C THR A 173 -14.13 4.99 10.81
N PRO A 174 -14.10 4.09 9.81
CA PRO A 174 -14.08 4.46 8.40
C PRO A 174 -15.34 5.24 8.01
N VAL A 175 -15.18 6.23 7.13
CA VAL A 175 -16.29 7.05 6.61
C VAL A 175 -16.38 6.85 5.10
N ALA A 176 -17.46 6.22 4.64
CA ALA A 176 -17.69 6.00 3.22
C ALA A 176 -17.87 7.32 2.46
N LEU A 177 -17.28 7.40 1.28
CA LEU A 177 -17.48 8.49 0.32
C LEU A 177 -18.76 8.26 -0.49
N SER A 178 -19.36 9.35 -0.99
CA SER A 178 -20.49 9.24 -1.94
C SER A 178 -20.09 8.68 -3.31
N SER A 179 -18.80 8.66 -3.61
CA SER A 179 -18.21 8.12 -4.82
C SER A 179 -16.77 7.71 -4.52
N PRO A 180 -16.27 6.57 -5.04
CA PRO A 180 -14.89 6.16 -4.82
C PRO A 180 -13.90 7.25 -5.26
N GLN A 181 -12.85 7.46 -4.46
CA GLN A 181 -11.78 8.40 -4.77
C GLN A 181 -10.60 7.63 -5.35
N GLU A 182 -10.08 8.07 -6.48
CA GLU A 182 -8.82 7.54 -7.02
C GLU A 182 -7.69 7.74 -6.00
N GLY A 183 -6.89 6.70 -5.83
CA GLY A 183 -5.69 6.71 -5.01
C GLY A 183 -4.51 7.32 -5.75
N PHE A 184 -3.31 6.89 -5.38
CA PHE A 184 -2.07 7.33 -6.00
C PHE A 184 -1.12 6.14 -6.13
N ALA A 185 -0.13 6.25 -7.04
CA ALA A 185 0.92 5.25 -7.26
C ALA A 185 1.95 5.24 -6.11
N GLY A 186 1.48 4.90 -4.91
CA GLY A 186 2.26 4.83 -3.69
C GLY A 186 1.53 4.05 -2.61
N MET A 187 1.88 4.29 -1.36
CA MET A 187 1.36 3.54 -0.23
C MET A 187 -0.12 3.81 0.02
N VAL A 188 -0.95 2.79 -0.15
CA VAL A 188 -2.41 2.83 0.00
C VAL A 188 -2.92 2.02 1.19
N GLY A 189 -2.04 1.27 1.86
CA GLY A 189 -2.38 0.48 3.03
C GLY A 189 -1.17 -0.16 3.70
N VAL A 190 -1.43 -0.95 4.74
CA VAL A 190 -0.44 -1.74 5.47
C VAL A 190 -0.93 -3.17 5.63
N ALA A 191 -0.05 -4.12 5.31
CA ALA A 191 -0.27 -5.55 5.43
C ALA A 191 -0.14 -6.01 6.89
N LEU A 192 -0.69 -7.19 7.21
CA LEU A 192 -0.64 -7.75 8.56
C LEU A 192 0.78 -7.91 9.12
N ASN A 193 1.80 -8.04 8.27
CA ASN A 193 3.20 -8.13 8.66
C ASN A 193 3.95 -6.78 8.64
N GLY A 194 3.23 -5.65 8.54
CA GLY A 194 3.82 -4.31 8.52
C GLY A 194 4.32 -3.82 7.17
N ILE A 195 4.28 -4.64 6.11
CA ILE A 195 4.70 -4.19 4.78
C ILE A 195 3.66 -3.24 4.16
N ALA A 196 4.14 -2.20 3.48
CA ALA A 196 3.31 -1.29 2.72
C ALA A 196 2.58 -2.00 1.55
N PHE A 197 1.28 -1.73 1.43
CA PHE A 197 0.53 -1.99 0.20
C PHE A 197 0.66 -0.79 -0.73
N TYR A 198 0.99 -1.05 -1.98
CA TYR A 198 1.00 -0.05 -3.05
C TYR A 198 -0.15 -0.34 -4.01
N GLY A 199 -0.83 0.69 -4.46
CA GLY A 199 -1.89 0.54 -5.46
C GLY A 199 -1.35 -0.16 -6.71
N GLY A 200 -2.20 -0.86 -7.46
CA GLY A 200 -1.82 -1.52 -8.72
C GLY A 200 -1.55 -0.54 -9.88
N GLU A 201 -0.72 0.46 -9.64
CA GLU A 201 -0.18 1.39 -10.63
C GLU A 201 1.31 1.54 -10.38
N SER A 202 2.06 1.75 -11.46
CA SER A 202 3.48 2.10 -11.38
C SER A 202 3.66 3.62 -11.43
N SER A 203 4.55 4.15 -10.59
CA SER A 203 4.94 5.57 -10.60
C SER A 203 6.09 5.88 -11.57
N THR A 204 6.80 4.86 -12.06
CA THR A 204 8.04 5.03 -12.85
C THR A 204 8.04 4.30 -14.19
N GLY A 205 6.98 3.54 -14.52
CA GLY A 205 6.91 2.74 -15.74
C GLY A 205 5.56 2.07 -15.95
N SER A 206 5.58 0.90 -16.58
CA SER A 206 4.41 0.04 -16.71
C SER A 206 4.29 -0.84 -15.47
N LEU A 207 3.05 -1.08 -15.00
CA LEU A 207 2.78 -2.08 -13.98
C LEU A 207 3.34 -3.46 -14.38
N ASP A 208 3.33 -3.79 -15.68
CA ASP A 208 3.87 -5.05 -16.20
C ASP A 208 5.36 -5.24 -15.89
N ASP A 209 6.13 -4.16 -15.97
CA ASP A 209 7.55 -4.20 -15.67
C ASP A 209 7.77 -4.40 -14.18
N GLU A 210 6.90 -3.85 -13.33
CA GLU A 210 6.94 -4.08 -11.87
C GLU A 210 6.52 -5.51 -11.52
N LEU A 211 5.46 -6.03 -12.14
CA LEU A 211 4.96 -7.39 -11.91
C LEU A 211 5.99 -8.47 -12.28
N LEU A 212 6.86 -8.20 -13.26
CA LEU A 212 7.99 -9.06 -13.63
C LEU A 212 9.13 -9.07 -12.60
N THR A 213 9.01 -8.32 -11.52
CA THR A 213 10.07 -8.21 -10.49
C THR A 213 9.59 -8.62 -9.11
N LEU A 214 8.35 -9.09 -8.99
CA LEU A 214 7.83 -9.63 -7.74
C LEU A 214 8.57 -10.90 -7.35
N ASP A 215 8.84 -11.03 -6.05
CA ASP A 215 9.39 -12.24 -5.47
C ASP A 215 8.29 -13.29 -5.21
N LEU A 216 8.67 -14.42 -4.60
CA LEU A 216 7.74 -15.52 -4.30
C LEU A 216 6.68 -15.16 -3.25
N GLY A 217 6.83 -14.04 -2.55
CA GLY A 217 5.82 -13.45 -1.68
C GLY A 217 5.00 -12.35 -2.33
N GLN A 218 5.16 -12.15 -3.64
CA GLN A 218 4.43 -11.16 -4.45
C GLN A 218 4.72 -9.70 -4.08
N GLY A 219 5.88 -9.44 -3.46
CA GLY A 219 6.38 -8.08 -3.24
C GLY A 219 7.72 -7.85 -3.92
N HIS A 220 8.18 -6.61 -3.94
CA HIS A 220 9.50 -6.27 -4.46
C HIS A 220 10.08 -5.00 -3.84
N SER A 221 11.37 -4.76 -4.07
CA SER A 221 12.03 -3.50 -3.70
C SER A 221 11.99 -2.49 -4.84
N ALA A 222 11.44 -1.29 -4.60
CA ALA A 222 11.49 -0.19 -5.56
C ALA A 222 12.92 0.33 -5.79
N GLY A 223 13.27 0.61 -7.05
CA GLY A 223 14.50 1.32 -7.41
C GLY A 223 14.50 2.75 -6.86
N GLY A 224 15.61 3.17 -6.23
CA GLY A 224 15.76 4.51 -5.67
C GLY A 224 15.36 4.61 -4.20
N SER A 225 14.09 4.33 -3.86
CA SER A 225 13.64 4.33 -2.45
C SER A 225 14.15 3.11 -1.69
N LYS A 226 14.39 1.98 -2.38
CA LYS A 226 14.75 0.69 -1.76
C LYS A 226 13.70 0.18 -0.78
N GLN A 227 12.43 0.54 -1.02
CA GLN A 227 11.31 0.14 -0.20
C GLN A 227 10.76 -1.20 -0.68
N TYR A 228 10.65 -2.19 0.20
CA TYR A 228 9.89 -3.40 -0.08
C TYR A 228 8.39 -3.14 0.04
N HIS A 229 7.58 -3.57 -0.91
CA HIS A 229 6.12 -3.36 -0.87
C HIS A 229 5.38 -4.42 -1.70
N TYR A 230 4.09 -4.59 -1.39
CA TYR A 230 3.20 -5.47 -2.13
C TYR A 230 2.32 -4.67 -3.09
N HIS A 231 2.32 -5.07 -4.37
CA HIS A 231 1.29 -4.69 -5.34
C HIS A 231 0.20 -5.77 -5.47
N ALA A 232 0.54 -7.01 -5.11
CA ALA A 232 -0.28 -8.18 -5.29
C ALA A 232 -0.47 -8.95 -3.97
N GLU A 233 -1.33 -9.96 -3.99
CA GLU A 233 -1.65 -10.79 -2.83
C GLU A 233 -0.41 -11.39 -2.15
N PRO A 234 -0.17 -11.16 -0.83
CA PRO A 234 0.98 -11.70 -0.13
C PRO A 234 0.90 -13.22 0.07
N THR A 235 1.39 -13.99 -0.90
CA THR A 235 1.27 -15.46 -0.95
C THR A 235 2.00 -16.21 0.16
N LYS A 236 2.85 -15.53 0.93
CA LYS A 236 3.51 -16.09 2.12
C LYS A 236 2.61 -16.07 3.35
N PHE A 237 1.44 -15.44 3.29
CA PHE A 237 0.46 -15.50 4.36
C PHE A 237 -0.29 -16.84 4.30
N THR A 238 -0.55 -17.43 5.46
CA THR A 238 -1.39 -18.63 5.55
C THR A 238 -2.79 -18.31 5.05
N ASP A 239 -3.34 -19.17 4.18
CA ASP A 239 -4.69 -19.01 3.63
C ASP A 239 -4.95 -17.64 2.95
N TYR A 240 -3.89 -16.99 2.45
CA TYR A 240 -3.92 -15.62 1.89
C TYR A 240 -5.09 -15.34 0.95
N SER A 241 -5.55 -16.33 0.18
CA SER A 241 -6.58 -16.16 -0.84
C SER A 241 -7.97 -15.80 -0.27
N LYS A 242 -8.23 -16.04 1.02
CA LYS A 242 -9.54 -15.92 1.66
C LYS A 242 -9.50 -15.26 3.05
N SER A 243 -8.33 -14.76 3.44
CA SER A 243 -8.07 -14.22 4.78
C SER A 243 -7.88 -12.71 4.73
N LEU A 244 -7.98 -12.06 5.89
CA LEU A 244 -7.57 -10.68 6.06
C LEU A 244 -6.08 -10.54 5.72
N LEU A 245 -5.75 -9.55 4.89
CA LEU A 245 -4.37 -9.29 4.44
C LEU A 245 -3.83 -7.98 4.99
N GLY A 246 -4.70 -7.08 5.44
CA GLY A 246 -4.32 -5.86 6.14
C GLY A 246 -5.42 -4.81 6.13
N VAL A 247 -5.03 -3.54 6.09
CA VAL A 247 -5.96 -2.41 6.11
C VAL A 247 -5.52 -1.30 5.16
N MET A 248 -6.48 -0.71 4.45
CA MET A 248 -6.25 0.45 3.60
C MET A 248 -6.24 1.74 4.43
N ILE A 249 -5.63 2.81 3.93
CA ILE A 249 -5.47 4.08 4.68
C ILE A 249 -6.79 4.83 4.96
N ASP A 250 -7.89 4.38 4.38
CA ASP A 250 -9.24 4.85 4.67
C ASP A 250 -9.95 4.07 5.79
N GLY A 251 -9.26 3.09 6.36
CA GLY A 251 -9.72 2.31 7.51
C GLY A 251 -10.51 1.06 7.18
N TYR A 252 -10.76 0.77 5.91
CA TYR A 252 -11.42 -0.47 5.53
C TYR A 252 -10.42 -1.62 5.39
N PRO A 253 -10.76 -2.82 5.88
CA PRO A 253 -9.91 -4.00 5.76
C PRO A 253 -9.82 -4.48 4.31
N ILE A 254 -8.72 -5.16 3.98
CA ILE A 254 -8.48 -5.77 2.67
C ILE A 254 -8.22 -7.27 2.82
N TYR A 255 -8.92 -8.06 2.04
CA TYR A 255 -8.88 -9.53 2.01
C TYR A 255 -8.29 -10.03 0.70
N GLY A 256 -7.96 -11.33 0.65
CA GLY A 256 -7.61 -12.02 -0.58
C GLY A 256 -8.76 -12.07 -1.61
N PRO A 257 -8.51 -12.64 -2.80
CA PRO A 257 -9.48 -12.65 -3.92
C PRO A 257 -10.78 -13.42 -3.69
N LEU A 258 -10.83 -14.29 -2.69
CA LEU A 258 -11.97 -15.16 -2.43
C LEU A 258 -12.66 -14.78 -1.11
N GLU A 259 -13.90 -15.22 -0.99
CA GLU A 259 -14.67 -15.20 0.24
C GLU A 259 -14.08 -16.17 1.28
N GLU A 260 -14.45 -16.02 2.56
CA GLU A 260 -13.92 -16.86 3.66
C GLU A 260 -14.21 -18.37 3.48
N ASP A 261 -15.23 -18.73 2.70
CA ASP A 261 -15.55 -20.12 2.34
C ASP A 261 -14.86 -20.62 1.05
N GLY A 262 -14.06 -19.76 0.41
CA GLY A 262 -13.33 -20.02 -0.83
C GLY A 262 -14.14 -19.83 -2.11
N SER A 263 -15.37 -19.30 -2.03
CA SER A 263 -16.14 -18.93 -3.23
C SER A 263 -15.67 -17.59 -3.83
N GLU A 264 -16.01 -17.36 -5.09
CA GLU A 264 -15.75 -16.07 -5.74
C GLU A 264 -16.80 -15.03 -5.30
N PRO A 265 -16.39 -13.77 -5.09
CA PRO A 265 -17.33 -12.69 -4.82
C PRO A 265 -18.42 -12.57 -5.89
N GLY A 266 -19.65 -12.28 -5.46
CA GLY A 266 -20.84 -12.24 -6.34
C GLY A 266 -21.46 -13.60 -6.64
N THR A 267 -20.97 -14.68 -6.03
CA THR A 267 -21.58 -16.01 -6.12
C THR A 267 -22.28 -16.40 -4.82
N GLY A 268 -23.29 -17.27 -4.93
CA GLY A 268 -24.02 -17.77 -3.77
C GLY A 268 -24.76 -16.66 -3.00
N SER A 269 -24.37 -16.46 -1.74
CA SER A 269 -24.95 -15.42 -0.86
C SER A 269 -24.11 -14.14 -0.79
N TYR A 270 -22.93 -14.12 -1.40
CA TYR A 270 -22.02 -13.00 -1.33
C TYR A 270 -22.36 -11.96 -2.39
N PRO A 271 -22.40 -10.66 -2.03
CA PRO A 271 -22.60 -9.58 -2.99
C PRO A 271 -21.48 -9.54 -4.04
N ALA A 272 -21.79 -9.09 -5.26
CA ALA A 272 -20.76 -8.78 -6.23
C ALA A 272 -19.93 -7.58 -5.78
N LEU A 273 -18.65 -7.57 -6.15
CA LEU A 273 -17.76 -6.44 -5.88
C LEU A 273 -18.21 -5.18 -6.61
N GLU A 274 -18.02 -4.04 -5.96
CA GLU A 274 -18.11 -2.71 -6.58
C GLU A 274 -17.03 -2.58 -7.66
N ALA A 275 -17.40 -2.00 -8.81
CA ALA A 275 -16.54 -2.02 -10.01
C ALA A 275 -15.20 -1.27 -9.87
N ASN A 276 -15.11 -0.26 -8.99
CA ASN A 276 -13.92 0.59 -8.88
C ASN A 276 -13.08 0.26 -7.63
N SER A 277 -13.75 0.13 -6.48
CA SER A 277 -13.12 -0.19 -5.21
C SER A 277 -12.81 -1.69 -5.09
N TYR A 278 -13.46 -2.55 -5.87
CA TYR A 278 -13.31 -4.01 -5.77
C TYR A 278 -13.59 -4.55 -4.37
N GLY A 279 -14.55 -3.94 -3.69
CA GLY A 279 -15.01 -4.36 -2.39
C GLY A 279 -16.52 -4.47 -2.32
N HIS A 280 -17.03 -4.92 -1.19
CA HIS A 280 -18.46 -5.04 -0.91
C HIS A 280 -18.69 -5.05 0.61
N THR A 281 -19.95 -5.21 1.06
CA THR A 281 -20.29 -5.19 2.49
C THR A 281 -21.05 -6.44 2.90
N HIS A 282 -20.49 -7.18 3.85
CA HIS A 282 -21.18 -8.17 4.66
C HIS A 282 -20.33 -8.50 5.90
N ALA A 283 -20.83 -9.42 6.74
CA ALA A 283 -20.11 -9.93 7.91
C ALA A 283 -18.98 -10.88 7.51
N THR A 284 -17.83 -10.74 8.15
CA THR A 284 -16.68 -11.67 8.09
C THR A 284 -16.40 -12.21 9.49
N SER A 285 -15.47 -13.15 9.62
CA SER A 285 -15.01 -13.66 10.92
C SER A 285 -14.35 -12.56 11.78
N ASP A 286 -13.60 -11.64 11.17
CA ASP A 286 -12.99 -10.49 11.86
C ASP A 286 -14.01 -9.39 12.17
N PHE A 287 -15.03 -9.23 11.32
CA PHE A 287 -16.06 -8.18 11.43
C PHE A 287 -17.47 -8.79 11.42
N PRO A 288 -17.92 -9.39 12.53
CA PRO A 288 -19.19 -10.14 12.60
C PRO A 288 -20.45 -9.27 12.43
N ASP A 289 -20.34 -7.97 12.71
CA ASP A 289 -21.43 -7.00 12.48
C ASP A 289 -21.49 -6.52 11.01
N GLY A 290 -20.49 -6.88 10.20
CA GLY A 290 -20.35 -6.47 8.81
C GLY A 290 -19.72 -5.10 8.64
N ILE A 291 -18.83 -5.03 7.65
CA ILE A 291 -18.17 -3.80 7.22
C ILE A 291 -17.94 -3.87 5.72
N PHE A 292 -17.84 -2.71 5.06
CA PHE A 292 -17.26 -2.68 3.73
C PHE A 292 -15.81 -3.19 3.81
N HIS A 293 -15.42 -4.04 2.87
CA HIS A 293 -14.06 -4.54 2.79
C HIS A 293 -13.66 -4.77 1.33
N TYR A 294 -12.37 -4.61 1.10
CA TYR A 294 -11.75 -4.78 -0.21
C TYR A 294 -11.38 -6.23 -0.45
N HIS A 295 -11.39 -6.64 -1.72
CA HIS A 295 -10.70 -7.83 -2.18
C HIS A 295 -9.55 -7.43 -3.10
N MET A 296 -8.37 -8.00 -2.86
CA MET A 296 -7.34 -8.02 -3.90
C MET A 296 -7.85 -8.86 -5.05
N THR A 297 -7.92 -8.32 -6.26
CA THR A 297 -8.51 -9.03 -7.39
C THR A 297 -7.79 -8.72 -8.69
N ALA A 298 -7.88 -9.64 -9.64
CA ALA A 298 -7.36 -9.43 -10.97
C ALA A 298 -8.29 -8.47 -11.71
N TRP A 299 -7.76 -7.30 -12.07
CA TRP A 299 -8.52 -6.36 -12.87
C TRP A 299 -8.50 -6.80 -14.33
N ASP A 300 -9.57 -6.46 -15.05
CA ASP A 300 -9.53 -6.37 -16.50
C ASP A 300 -8.66 -5.16 -16.87
N THR A 301 -7.34 -5.35 -16.75
CA THR A 301 -6.36 -4.39 -17.24
C THR A 301 -6.17 -4.60 -18.73
N SER A 302 -5.71 -3.57 -19.45
CA SER A 302 -5.27 -3.74 -20.83
C SER A 302 -3.96 -4.55 -20.96
N SER A 303 -3.45 -5.13 -19.86
CA SER A 303 -2.23 -5.91 -19.81
C SER A 303 -2.53 -7.41 -19.72
N ASP A 304 -1.89 -8.16 -20.62
CA ASP A 304 -1.92 -9.63 -20.60
C ASP A 304 -1.16 -10.22 -19.38
N LEU A 305 -0.21 -9.49 -18.79
CA LEU A 305 0.59 -9.95 -17.64
C LEU A 305 -0.10 -9.70 -16.29
N ALA A 306 -0.82 -8.59 -16.16
CA ALA A 306 -1.66 -8.32 -15.00
C ALA A 306 -2.97 -9.11 -15.04
N THR A 307 -3.36 -9.65 -16.21
CA THR A 307 -4.50 -10.55 -16.33
C THR A 307 -4.27 -11.80 -15.48
N GLY A 308 -4.99 -11.89 -14.36
CA GLY A 308 -4.95 -13.02 -13.43
C GLY A 308 -4.07 -12.82 -12.19
N VAL A 309 -3.41 -11.67 -12.03
CA VAL A 309 -2.73 -11.31 -10.77
C VAL A 309 -3.69 -10.53 -9.88
N ALA A 310 -3.91 -10.98 -8.64
CA ALA A 310 -4.75 -10.25 -7.70
C ALA A 310 -4.01 -9.03 -7.14
N LEU A 311 -4.49 -7.82 -7.44
CA LEU A 311 -3.81 -6.55 -7.14
C LEU A 311 -4.51 -5.75 -6.02
N VAL A 312 -3.74 -4.92 -5.33
CA VAL A 312 -4.26 -3.93 -4.36
C VAL A 312 -5.12 -2.87 -5.07
N PRO A 313 -6.40 -2.68 -4.69
CA PRO A 313 -7.30 -1.69 -5.29
C PRO A 313 -6.72 -0.26 -5.37
N LEU A 314 -6.99 0.42 -6.48
CA LEU A 314 -6.59 1.83 -6.69
C LEU A 314 -7.54 2.83 -6.07
N TYR A 315 -8.82 2.47 -5.92
CA TYR A 315 -9.85 3.42 -5.49
C TYR A 315 -10.23 3.20 -4.03
N TYR A 316 -10.22 4.28 -3.26
CA TYR A 316 -10.73 4.31 -1.90
C TYR A 316 -12.26 4.44 -1.88
N HIS A 317 -12.91 3.55 -1.15
CA HIS A 317 -14.31 3.63 -0.72
C HIS A 317 -14.49 4.67 0.38
N GLY A 318 -13.49 4.89 1.24
CA GLY A 318 -13.56 5.78 2.38
C GLY A 318 -12.71 7.05 2.31
N GLU A 319 -12.91 7.91 3.31
CA GLU A 319 -12.06 9.07 3.57
C GLU A 319 -10.70 8.63 4.15
N ALA A 320 -9.67 8.57 3.30
CA ALA A 320 -8.29 8.43 3.77
C ALA A 320 -7.87 9.57 4.72
N SER A 321 -6.98 9.27 5.67
CA SER A 321 -6.42 10.26 6.57
C SER A 321 -5.83 11.46 5.81
N ARG A 322 -6.16 12.68 6.24
CA ARG A 322 -5.72 13.92 5.54
C ARG A 322 -4.21 14.01 5.41
N SER A 323 -3.46 13.50 6.40
CA SER A 323 -1.99 13.51 6.36
C SER A 323 -1.39 12.54 5.34
N GLN A 324 -2.18 11.61 4.81
CA GLN A 324 -1.75 10.62 3.80
C GLN A 324 -2.26 10.94 2.39
N LYS A 325 -3.08 11.98 2.21
CA LYS A 325 -3.54 12.43 0.88
C LYS A 325 -2.52 13.30 0.12
N THR A 326 -1.42 13.68 0.76
CA THR A 326 -0.49 14.72 0.25
C THR A 326 0.97 14.29 0.16
N ASN A 327 1.29 13.01 0.37
CA ASN A 327 2.65 12.49 0.26
C ASN A 327 2.89 11.84 -1.10
#